data_AF-A0A1E3AIB2-F1
#
_entry.id   AF-A0A1E3AIB2-F1
#
_cell.length_a   1.000
_cell.length_b   1.000
_cell.length_c   1.000
_cell.angle_alpha   90.00
_cell.angle_beta   90.00
_cell.angle_gamma   90.00
#
_symmetry.space_group_name_H-M   'P 1'
#
loop_
_entity.id
_entity.type
_entity.pdbx_description
1 polymer ?
#
loop_
_entity_poly.entity_id
_entity_poly.type
_entity_poly.pdbx_seq_one_letter_code
_entity_poly.pdbx_strand_id
1 'polypeptide(L)'
;MCQISIKIPDAVLYDTHMNQEEATAFAQRIVALGYYTQNNVSIGYCSQIAGMTEEDFIKYLGMNQVSIFQFDNKDEFMEELKNA
;
A
#
# COMPACT_ATOMS: atom_id res chain seq x y z
N MET A 1 1.22 -13.29 -14.33
CA MET A 1 0.92 -13.17 -12.88
C MET A 1 1.87 -14.10 -12.14
N CYS A 2 2.59 -13.60 -11.15
CA CYS A 2 3.47 -14.41 -10.28
C CYS A 2 2.71 -14.72 -8.98
N GLN A 3 2.94 -15.89 -8.39
CA GLN A 3 2.32 -16.29 -7.12
C GLN A 3 3.40 -16.48 -6.04
N ILE A 4 3.22 -15.81 -4.91
CA ILE A 4 4.07 -15.93 -3.72
C ILE A 4 3.24 -16.60 -2.62
N SER A 5 3.83 -17.54 -1.91
CA SER A 5 3.19 -18.21 -0.77
C SER A 5 4.02 -18.01 0.49
N ILE A 6 3.36 -17.56 1.56
CA ILE A 6 3.96 -17.29 2.86
C ILE A 6 3.27 -18.20 3.87
N LYS A 7 4.06 -18.87 4.72
CA LYS A 7 3.53 -19.62 5.86
C LYS A 7 3.53 -18.72 7.09
N ILE A 8 2.34 -18.40 7.58
CA ILE A 8 2.15 -17.64 8.83
C ILE A 8 1.86 -18.67 9.94
N PRO A 9 2.56 -18.63 11.09
CA PRO A 9 2.24 -19.51 12.21
C PRO A 9 0.82 -19.29 12.72
N ASP A 10 0.08 -20.37 13.00
CA ASP A 10 -1.30 -20.29 13.49
C ASP A 10 -1.44 -19.47 14.77
N ALA A 11 -0.41 -19.50 15.63
CA ALA A 11 -0.32 -18.66 16.83
C ALA A 11 -0.50 -17.17 16.54
N VAL A 12 0.02 -16.68 15.41
CA VAL A 12 -0.15 -15.28 15.01
C VAL A 12 -1.61 -14.98 14.71
N LEU A 13 -2.32 -15.87 14.00
CA LEU A 13 -3.74 -15.68 13.68
C LEU A 13 -4.59 -15.69 14.97
N TYR A 14 -4.24 -16.54 15.94
CA TYR A 14 -4.90 -16.56 17.25
C TYR A 14 -4.64 -15.27 18.02
N ASP A 15 -3.39 -14.82 18.13
CA ASP A 15 -3.03 -13.61 18.87
C ASP A 15 -3.67 -12.35 18.25
N THR A 16 -3.68 -12.25 16.92
CA THR A 16 -4.28 -11.11 16.20
C THR A 16 -5.79 -11.23 16.01
N HIS A 17 -6.39 -12.36 16.39
CA HIS A 17 -7.80 -12.68 16.18
C HIS A 17 -8.23 -12.54 14.71
N MET A 18 -7.31 -12.82 13.78
CA MET A 18 -7.58 -12.72 12.34
C MET A 18 -7.97 -14.08 11.78
N ASN A 19 -8.98 -14.09 10.91
CA ASN A 19 -9.20 -15.22 10.02
C ASN A 19 -8.23 -15.18 8.83
N GLN A 20 -8.26 -16.23 8.00
CA GLN A 20 -7.35 -16.37 6.86
C GLN A 20 -7.51 -15.25 5.81
N GLU A 21 -8.73 -14.79 5.55
CA GLU A 21 -8.99 -13.73 4.57
C GLU A 21 -8.45 -12.38 5.09
N GLU A 22 -8.66 -12.09 6.36
CA GLU A 22 -8.13 -10.89 7.03
C GLU A 22 -6.60 -10.88 7.04
N ALA A 23 -5.96 -12.01 7.38
CA ALA A 23 -4.51 -12.15 7.35
C ALA A 23 -3.96 -12.00 5.92
N THR A 24 -4.66 -12.53 4.93
CA THR A 24 -4.29 -12.39 3.51
C THR A 24 -4.38 -10.94 3.05
N ALA A 25 -5.50 -10.26 3.34
CA ALA A 25 -5.70 -8.86 3.00
C ALA A 25 -4.67 -7.96 3.69
N PHE A 26 -4.34 -8.25 4.95
CA PHE A 26 -3.27 -7.56 5.68
C PHE A 26 -1.92 -7.72 4.96
N ALA A 27 -1.51 -8.95 4.65
CA ALA A 27 -0.25 -9.21 3.97
C ALA A 27 -0.18 -8.53 2.59
N GLN A 28 -1.26 -8.62 1.80
CA GLN A 28 -1.37 -7.97 0.50
C GLN A 28 -1.18 -6.45 0.58
N ARG A 29 -1.84 -5.79 1.54
CA ARG A 29 -1.74 -4.34 1.74
C ARG A 29 -0.35 -3.92 2.17
N ILE A 30 0.29 -4.67 3.07
CA ILE A 30 1.67 -4.40 3.50
C ILE A 30 2.65 -4.56 2.33
N VAL A 31 2.50 -5.61 1.52
CA VAL A 31 3.34 -5.82 0.33
C VAL A 31 3.16 -4.70 -0.69
N ALA A 32 1.90 -4.30 -0.98
CA ALA A 32 1.61 -3.19 -1.87
C ALA A 32 2.22 -1.86 -1.38
N LEU A 33 2.14 -1.60 -0.07
CA LEU A 33 2.74 -0.42 0.56
C LEU A 33 4.27 -0.44 0.43
N GLY A 34 4.91 -1.59 0.66
CA GLY A 34 6.35 -1.77 0.47
C GLY A 34 6.78 -1.52 -0.97
N TYR A 35 6.04 -2.06 -1.95
CA TYR A 35 6.33 -1.80 -3.37
C TYR A 35 6.17 -0.34 -3.75
N TYR A 36 5.13 0.33 -3.25
CA TYR A 36 4.91 1.75 -3.51
C TYR A 36 6.04 2.61 -2.91
N THR A 37 6.37 2.39 -1.64
CA THR A 37 7.30 3.25 -0.88
C THR A 37 8.77 2.96 -1.13
N GLN A 38 9.15 1.70 -1.43
CA GLN A 38 10.56 1.30 -1.55
C GLN A 38 11.00 1.11 -3.00
N ASN A 39 10.06 0.87 -3.92
CA ASN A 39 10.36 0.52 -5.31
C ASN A 39 9.68 1.45 -6.33
N ASN A 40 8.96 2.48 -5.87
CA ASN A 40 8.22 3.44 -6.71
C ASN A 40 7.29 2.75 -7.73
N VAL A 41 6.69 1.62 -7.34
CA VAL A 41 5.70 0.93 -8.17
C VAL A 41 4.43 1.78 -8.27
N SER A 42 3.79 1.79 -9.43
CA SER A 42 2.62 2.63 -9.68
C SER A 42 1.41 2.25 -8.80
N ILE A 43 0.55 3.24 -8.54
CA ILE A 43 -0.72 3.07 -7.81
C ILE A 43 -1.57 1.94 -8.41
N GLY A 44 -1.67 1.87 -9.74
CA GLY A 44 -2.46 0.85 -10.43
C GLY A 44 -1.99 -0.58 -10.19
N TYR A 45 -0.67 -0.82 -10.12
CA TYR A 45 -0.16 -2.17 -9.80
C TYR A 45 -0.26 -2.47 -8.30
N CYS A 46 -0.02 -1.48 -7.44
CA CYS A 46 -0.13 -1.67 -6.00
C CYS A 46 -1.58 -1.88 -5.55
N SER A 47 -2.57 -1.24 -6.16
CA SER A 47 -3.99 -1.46 -5.86
C SER A 47 -4.43 -2.89 -6.21
N GLN A 48 -3.94 -3.42 -7.34
CA GLN A 48 -4.15 -4.82 -7.74
C GLN A 48 -3.54 -5.80 -6.72
N ILE A 49 -2.31 -5.54 -6.23
CA ILE A 49 -1.68 -6.36 -5.19
C ILE A 49 -2.49 -6.29 -3.90
N ALA A 50 -2.94 -5.10 -3.51
CA ALA A 50 -3.70 -4.84 -2.29
C ALA A 50 -5.15 -5.36 -2.33
N GLY A 51 -5.61 -5.83 -3.50
CA GLY A 51 -6.97 -6.34 -3.69
C GLY A 51 -8.06 -5.27 -3.56
N MET A 52 -7.78 -4.03 -3.95
CA MET A 52 -8.71 -2.90 -3.83
C MET A 52 -8.66 -1.99 -5.07
N THR A 53 -9.58 -1.03 -5.15
CA THR A 53 -9.58 -0.03 -6.23
C THR A 53 -8.40 0.92 -6.09
N GLU A 54 -8.03 1.64 -7.17
CA GLU A 54 -7.00 2.68 -7.08
C GLU A 54 -7.40 3.79 -6.10
N GLU A 55 -8.68 4.18 -6.07
CA GLU A 55 -9.21 5.18 -5.14
C GLU A 55 -9.06 4.73 -3.68
N ASP A 56 -9.41 3.48 -3.38
CA ASP A 56 -9.27 2.92 -2.03
C ASP A 56 -7.80 2.77 -1.64
N PHE A 57 -6.93 2.46 -2.60
CA PHE A 57 -5.49 2.40 -2.35
C PHE A 57 -4.92 3.80 -2.03
N ILE A 58 -5.36 4.85 -2.74
CA ILE A 58 -4.98 6.23 -2.41
C ILE A 58 -5.42 6.61 -0.99
N LYS A 59 -6.66 6.26 -0.60
CA LYS A 59 -7.13 6.46 0.79
C LYS A 59 -6.27 5.68 1.79
N TYR A 60 -5.90 4.44 1.45
CA TYR A 60 -5.04 3.60 2.27
C TYR A 60 -3.64 4.19 2.44
N LEU A 61 -3.04 4.77 1.39
CA LEU A 61 -1.77 5.50 1.49
C LEU A 61 -1.89 6.68 2.47
N GLY A 62 -2.96 7.47 2.37
CA GLY A 62 -3.24 8.56 3.31
C GLY A 62 -3.37 8.10 4.76
N MET A 63 -4.06 6.99 5.01
CA MET A 63 -4.18 6.39 6.36
C MET A 63 -2.83 5.95 6.95
N ASN A 64 -1.88 5.55 6.08
CA ASN A 64 -0.54 5.14 6.47
C ASN A 64 0.48 6.29 6.43
N GLN A 65 0.02 7.54 6.31
CA GLN A 65 0.87 8.74 6.24
C GLN A 65 1.90 8.68 5.10
N VAL A 66 1.56 7.97 4.02
CA VAL A 66 2.38 7.91 2.82
C VAL A 66 1.88 8.96 1.84
N SER A 67 2.76 9.90 1.49
CA SER A 67 2.47 10.90 0.48
C SER A 67 2.26 10.22 -0.87
N ILE A 68 1.15 10.55 -1.54
CA ILE A 68 0.94 10.18 -2.95
C ILE A 68 1.73 11.06 -3.91
N PHE A 69 2.20 12.21 -3.40
CA PHE A 69 3.03 13.11 -4.13
C PHE A 69 4.49 12.76 -3.88
N GLN A 70 5.17 12.33 -4.93
CA GLN A 70 6.61 12.31 -4.96
C GLN A 70 7.07 13.69 -5.41
N PHE A 71 7.23 14.60 -4.46
CA PHE A 71 7.92 15.85 -4.74
C PHE A 71 9.41 15.56 -4.65
N ASP A 72 10.12 15.68 -5.77
CA ASP A 72 11.57 15.50 -5.76
C ASP A 72 12.24 16.56 -4.86
N ASN A 73 11.59 17.73 -4.70
CA ASN A 73 11.91 18.71 -3.69
C ASN A 73 10.71 19.59 -3.30
N LYS A 74 10.87 20.33 -2.20
CA LYS A 74 9.86 21.26 -1.66
C LYS A 74 9.49 22.39 -2.64
N ASP A 75 10.37 22.75 -3.56
CA ASP A 75 10.16 23.86 -4.49
C ASP A 75 9.16 23.48 -5.59
N GLU A 76 9.22 22.24 -6.10
CA GLU A 76 8.25 21.70 -7.07
C GLU A 76 6.82 21.67 -6.49
N PHE A 77 6.67 21.24 -5.24
CA PHE A 77 5.38 21.28 -4.53
C PHE A 77 4.80 22.70 -4.43
N MET A 78 5.65 23.68 -4.10
CA MET A 78 5.22 25.06 -3.92
C MET A 78 4.91 25.74 -5.25
N GLU A 79 5.47 25.26 -6.36
CA GLU A 79 5.17 25.74 -7.71
C GLU A 79 3.82 25.23 -8.19
N GLU A 80 3.50 23.95 -7.97
CA GLU A 80 2.18 23.40 -8.29
C GLU A 80 1.06 24.06 -7.47
N LEU A 81 1.28 24.33 -6.18
CA LEU A 81 0.30 25.04 -5.34
C LEU A 81 0.02 26.48 -5.78
N LYS A 82 0.97 27.15 -6.41
CA LYS A 82 0.79 28.52 -6.92
C LYS A 82 0.02 28.57 -8.24
N ASN A 83 0.00 27.47 -8.97
CA ASN A 83 -0.62 27.36 -10.29
C ASN A 83 -2.07 26.80 -10.23
N ALA A 84 -2.58 26.51 -9.03
CA ALA A 84 -3.97 26.10 -8.75
C ALA A 84 -4.80 27.26 -8.18
#